data_AF-A0A4U2ZKR0-F1
#
_entry.id   AF-A0A4U2ZKR0-F1
#
_cell.length_a   1.000
_cell.length_b   1.000
_cell.length_c   1.000
_cell.angle_alpha   90.00
_cell.angle_beta   90.00
_cell.angle_gamma   90.00
#
_symmetry.space_group_name_H-M   'P 1'
#
loop_
_entity.id
_entity.type
_entity.pdbx_description
1 polymer ?
#
loop_
_entity_poly.entity_id
_entity_poly.type
_entity_poly.pdbx_seq_one_letter_code
_entity_poly.pdbx_strand_id
1 'polypeptide(L)'
;MTLADRVLPEHIQRAWPLEKKLREYMQNQKILLRQCDRAMATGDITAARELKQLSDKQLEESNAVEKELIELYKKKQKRDQEHRNEERKNVLDVANRLESLGGNPKVVEKIRKNA
;
A
#
# COMPACT_ATOMS: atom_id res chain seq x y z
N MET A 1 -1.30 8.28 -9.23
CA MET A 1 -0.34 7.33 -8.63
C MET A 1 -0.47 5.98 -9.31
N THR A 2 0.58 5.58 -10.02
CA THR A 2 0.70 4.28 -10.70
C THR A 2 1.07 3.18 -9.70
N LEU A 3 0.98 1.90 -10.11
CA LEU A 3 1.43 0.76 -9.32
C LEU A 3 2.95 0.84 -9.04
N ALA A 4 3.71 1.34 -10.01
CA ALA A 4 5.16 1.56 -9.89
C ALA A 4 5.51 2.59 -8.80
N ASP A 5 4.63 3.56 -8.56
CA ASP A 5 4.81 4.53 -7.47
C ASP A 5 4.58 3.91 -6.09
N ARG A 6 3.87 2.78 -5.99
CA ARG A 6 3.47 2.17 -4.71
C ARG A 6 4.27 0.91 -4.35
N VAL A 7 4.86 0.25 -5.34
CA VAL A 7 5.53 -1.04 -5.18
C VAL A 7 6.98 -0.95 -5.65
N LEU A 8 7.87 -1.76 -5.05
CA LEU A 8 9.24 -1.89 -5.52
C LEU A 8 9.26 -2.44 -6.97
N PRO A 9 10.21 -2.04 -7.83
CA PRO A 9 10.28 -2.50 -9.21
C PRO A 9 10.25 -4.02 -9.35
N GLU A 10 10.95 -4.73 -8.47
CA GLU A 10 11.04 -6.19 -8.37
C GLU A 10 9.70 -6.88 -8.09
N HIS A 11 8.74 -6.14 -7.53
CA HIS A 11 7.43 -6.66 -7.12
C HIS A 11 6.30 -6.24 -8.07
N ILE A 12 6.57 -5.43 -9.10
CA ILE A 12 5.56 -4.95 -10.06
C ILE A 12 4.87 -6.12 -10.77
N GLN A 13 5.64 -7.11 -11.25
CA GLN A 13 5.09 -8.27 -11.95
C GLN A 13 4.14 -9.10 -11.08
N ARG A 14 4.38 -9.15 -9.77
CA ARG A 14 3.52 -9.86 -8.81
C ARG A 14 2.33 -9.00 -8.38
N ALA A 15 2.54 -7.71 -8.15
CA ALA A 15 1.50 -6.79 -7.70
C ALA A 15 0.44 -6.52 -8.78
N TRP A 16 0.83 -6.59 -10.06
CA TRP A 16 -0.11 -6.29 -11.14
C TRP A 16 -1.31 -7.25 -11.22
N PRO A 17 -1.12 -8.59 -11.30
CA PRO A 17 -2.26 -9.51 -11.31
C PRO A 17 -3.10 -9.43 -10.02
N LEU A 18 -2.49 -9.09 -8.88
CA LEU A 18 -3.20 -8.90 -7.61
C LEU A 18 -4.11 -7.66 -7.64
N GLU A 19 -3.61 -6.50 -8.13
CA GLU A 19 -4.45 -5.30 -8.28
C GLU A 19 -5.61 -5.54 -9.26
N LYS A 20 -5.35 -6.29 -10.35
CA LYS A 20 -6.40 -6.65 -11.32
C LYS A 20 -7.48 -7.51 -10.66
N LYS A 21 -7.07 -8.59 -9.97
CA LYS A 21 -8.00 -9.47 -9.23
C LYS A 21 -8.79 -8.71 -8.18
N LEU A 22 -8.15 -7.83 -7.41
CA LEU A 22 -8.82 -7.02 -6.39
C LEU A 22 -9.91 -6.15 -7.00
N ARG A 23 -9.64 -5.49 -8.14
CA ARG A 23 -10.65 -4.69 -8.85
C ARG A 23 -11.82 -5.54 -9.34
N GLU A 24 -11.53 -6.71 -9.90
CA GLU A 24 -12.57 -7.66 -10.35
C GLU A 24 -13.43 -8.11 -9.16
N TYR A 25 -12.82 -8.46 -8.02
CA TYR A 25 -13.54 -8.83 -6.81
C TYR A 25 -14.44 -7.72 -6.27
N MET A 26 -13.95 -6.47 -6.22
CA MET A 26 -14.76 -5.32 -5.80
C MET A 26 -15.94 -5.05 -6.75
N GLN A 27 -15.77 -5.29 -8.06
CA GLN A 27 -16.85 -5.15 -9.04
C GLN A 27 -17.89 -6.26 -8.86
N ASN A 28 -17.44 -7.51 -8.75
CA ASN A 28 -18.30 -8.66 -8.55
C ASN A 28 -19.11 -8.54 -7.26
N GLN A 29 -18.48 -8.10 -6.17
CA GLN A 29 -19.17 -7.88 -4.90
C GLN A 29 -20.32 -6.88 -5.04
N LYS A 30 -20.12 -5.76 -5.76
CA LYS A 30 -21.18 -4.77 -6.02
C LYS A 30 -22.34 -5.37 -6.84
N ILE A 31 -22.03 -6.26 -7.79
CA ILE A 31 -23.04 -6.93 -8.61
C ILE A 31 -23.83 -7.92 -7.75
N LEU A 32 -23.15 -8.75 -6.95
CA LEU A 32 -23.76 -9.74 -6.08
C LEU A 32 -24.68 -9.10 -5.04
N LEU A 33 -24.25 -8.01 -4.40
CA LEU A 33 -25.10 -7.27 -3.45
C LEU A 33 -26.35 -6.72 -4.12
N ARG A 34 -26.23 -6.12 -5.31
CA ARG A 34 -27.40 -5.63 -6.08
C ARG A 34 -28.36 -6.75 -6.47
N GLN A 35 -27.84 -7.92 -6.83
CA GLN A 35 -28.68 -9.08 -7.14
C GLN A 35 -29.35 -9.63 -5.89
N CYS A 36 -28.65 -9.66 -4.76
CA CYS A 36 -29.20 -10.04 -3.46
C CYS A 36 -30.37 -9.13 -3.06
N ASP A 37 -30.21 -7.80 -3.19
CA ASP A 37 -31.27 -6.83 -2.89
C ASP A 37 -32.50 -7.03 -3.78
N ARG A 38 -32.29 -7.32 -5.07
CA ARG A 38 -33.37 -7.64 -6.01
C ARG A 38 -34.09 -8.93 -5.63
N ALA A 39 -33.35 -9.99 -5.30
CA ALA A 39 -33.92 -11.28 -4.90
C ALA A 39 -34.75 -11.14 -3.61
N MET A 40 -34.28 -10.34 -2.64
CA MET A 40 -35.07 -10.01 -1.45
C MET A 40 -36.34 -9.24 -1.80
N ALA A 41 -36.26 -8.25 -2.70
CA ALA A 41 -37.42 -7.47 -3.13
C ALA A 41 -38.47 -8.31 -3.87
N THR A 42 -38.06 -9.36 -4.58
CA THR A 42 -38.97 -10.30 -5.26
C THR A 42 -39.48 -11.43 -4.36
N GLY A 43 -39.03 -11.48 -3.10
CA GLY A 43 -39.41 -12.54 -2.15
C GLY A 43 -38.69 -13.87 -2.36
N ASP A 44 -37.65 -13.91 -3.20
CA ASP A 44 -36.82 -15.10 -3.41
C ASP A 44 -35.70 -15.16 -2.35
N ILE A 45 -36.10 -15.61 -1.16
CA ILE A 45 -35.25 -15.66 0.03
C ILE A 45 -34.09 -16.65 -0.15
N THR A 46 -34.30 -17.75 -0.89
CA THR A 46 -33.27 -18.76 -1.14
C THR A 46 -32.17 -18.19 -2.01
N ALA A 47 -32.53 -17.57 -3.15
CA ALA A 47 -31.56 -16.93 -4.03
C ALA A 47 -30.81 -15.79 -3.32
N ALA A 48 -31.52 -14.97 -2.52
CA ALA A 48 -30.89 -13.92 -1.74
C ALA A 48 -29.84 -14.46 -0.76
N ARG A 49 -30.12 -15.58 -0.10
CA ARG A 49 -29.19 -16.22 0.84
C ARG A 49 -27.94 -16.76 0.14
N GLU A 50 -28.11 -17.41 -1.01
CA GLU A 50 -27.00 -17.93 -1.81
C GLU A 50 -26.09 -16.80 -2.35
N LEU A 51 -26.71 -15.72 -2.87
CA LEU A 51 -25.98 -14.54 -3.35
C LEU A 51 -25.19 -13.85 -2.24
N LYS A 52 -25.76 -13.80 -1.03
CA LYS A 52 -25.05 -13.28 0.15
C LYS A 52 -23.84 -14.14 0.52
N GLN A 53 -23.99 -15.47 0.54
CA GLN A 53 -22.86 -16.37 0.80
C GLN A 53 -21.74 -16.24 -0.23
N LEU A 54 -22.09 -16.10 -1.51
CA LEU A 54 -21.10 -15.85 -2.57
C LEU A 54 -20.39 -14.51 -2.39
N SER A 55 -21.13 -13.46 -2.00
CA SER A 55 -20.56 -12.15 -1.67
C SER A 55 -19.59 -12.22 -0.49
N ASP A 56 -19.96 -12.94 0.58
CA ASP A 56 -19.12 -13.10 1.77
C ASP A 56 -17.82 -13.85 1.44
N LYS A 57 -17.91 -14.93 0.64
CA LYS A 57 -16.73 -15.66 0.17
C LYS A 57 -15.81 -14.77 -0.69
N GLN A 58 -16.40 -13.98 -1.58
CA GLN A 58 -15.63 -13.07 -2.43
C GLN A 58 -14.96 -11.95 -1.63
N LEU A 59 -15.57 -11.51 -0.53
CA LEU A 59 -14.98 -10.56 0.41
C LEU A 59 -13.76 -11.18 1.13
N GLU A 60 -13.84 -12.44 1.56
CA GLU A 60 -12.71 -13.14 2.15
C GLU A 60 -11.53 -13.27 1.17
N GLU A 61 -11.80 -13.67 -0.07
CA GLU A 61 -10.79 -13.75 -1.13
C GLU A 61 -10.18 -12.38 -1.44
N SER A 62 -11.00 -11.33 -1.49
CA SER A 62 -10.56 -9.95 -1.65
C SER A 62 -9.62 -9.50 -0.54
N ASN A 63 -9.97 -9.80 0.72
CA ASN A 63 -9.16 -9.45 1.88
C ASN A 63 -7.80 -10.16 1.87
N ALA A 64 -7.74 -11.41 1.38
CA ALA A 64 -6.48 -12.13 1.23
C ALA A 64 -5.56 -11.46 0.19
N VAL A 65 -6.11 -11.09 -0.97
CA VAL A 65 -5.37 -10.36 -2.02
C VAL A 65 -4.92 -8.98 -1.54
N GLU A 66 -5.78 -8.26 -0.83
CA GLU A 66 -5.46 -6.94 -0.29
C GLU A 66 -4.31 -7.01 0.73
N LYS A 67 -4.33 -8.01 1.63
CA LYS A 67 -3.21 -8.24 2.56
C LYS A 67 -1.88 -8.44 1.84
N GLU A 68 -1.86 -9.25 0.79
CA GLU A 68 -0.65 -9.47 0.00
C GLU A 68 -0.16 -8.17 -0.67
N LEU A 69 -1.06 -7.36 -1.24
CA LEU A 69 -0.71 -6.06 -1.81
C LEU A 69 -0.16 -5.09 -0.75
N ILE A 70 -0.77 -5.04 0.44
CA ILE A 70 -0.33 -4.20 1.56
C ILE A 70 1.09 -4.57 1.99
N GLU A 71 1.43 -5.86 2.01
CA GLU A 71 2.80 -6.29 2.33
C GLU A 71 3.81 -5.77 1.29
N LEU A 72 3.46 -5.81 0.00
CA LEU A 72 4.31 -5.27 -1.06
C LEU A 72 4.49 -3.75 -0.93
N TYR A 73 3.44 -3.03 -0.56
CA TYR A 73 3.51 -1.58 -0.29
C TYR A 73 4.38 -1.26 0.92
N LYS A 74 4.22 -2.02 2.02
CA LYS A 74 5.03 -1.86 3.24
C LYS A 74 6.51 -2.07 2.98
N LYS A 75 6.87 -3.03 2.12
CA LYS A 75 8.28 -3.25 1.72
C LYS A 75 8.88 -2.04 1.03
N LYS A 76 8.14 -1.40 0.12
CA LYS A 76 8.59 -0.15 -0.51
C LYS A 76 8.75 0.96 0.53
N GLN A 77 7.73 1.18 1.34
CA GLN A 77 7.75 2.22 2.37
C GLN A 77 8.94 2.05 3.32
N LYS A 78 9.28 0.80 3.69
CA LYS A 78 10.44 0.51 4.53
C LYS A 78 11.75 0.85 3.82
N ARG A 79 11.93 0.44 2.56
CA ARG A 79 13.15 0.76 1.78
C ARG A 79 13.31 2.27 1.58
N ASP A 80 12.22 2.97 1.27
CA ASP A 80 12.24 4.44 1.14
C ASP A 80 12.58 5.12 2.47
N GLN A 81 12.09 4.57 3.59
CA GLN A 81 12.45 5.06 4.93
C GLN A 81 13.92 4.81 5.26
N GLU A 82 14.45 3.63 4.92
CA GLU A 82 15.86 3.28 5.10
C GLU A 82 16.76 4.24 4.31
N HIS A 83 16.47 4.48 3.03
CA HIS A 83 17.20 5.45 2.21
C HIS A 83 17.19 6.86 2.81
N ARG A 84 16.02 7.35 3.24
CA ARG A 84 15.94 8.68 3.89
C ARG A 84 16.74 8.74 5.19
N ASN A 85 16.75 7.68 5.97
CA ASN A 85 17.54 7.61 7.21
C ASN A 85 19.05 7.59 6.91
N GLU A 86 19.47 6.88 5.87
CA GLU A 86 20.87 6.86 5.41
C GLU A 86 21.32 8.22 4.89
N GLU A 87 20.52 8.87 4.04
CA GLU A 87 20.79 10.23 3.55
C GLU A 87 20.92 11.21 4.72
N ARG A 88 19.99 11.16 5.67
CA ARG A 88 20.02 11.99 6.88
C ARG A 88 21.29 11.74 7.69
N LYS A 89 21.67 10.47 7.88
CA LYS A 89 22.89 10.11 8.59
C LYS A 89 24.13 10.66 7.88
N ASN A 90 24.21 10.52 6.55
CA ASN A 90 25.32 11.04 5.75
C ASN A 90 25.45 12.57 5.88
N VAL A 91 24.32 13.30 5.85
CA VAL A 91 24.30 14.76 6.04
C VAL A 91 24.82 15.14 7.44
N LEU A 92 24.41 14.42 8.48
CA LEU A 92 24.89 14.63 9.85
C LEU A 92 26.38 14.30 10.00
N ASP A 93 26.86 13.23 9.37
CA ASP A 93 28.28 12.85 9.39
C ASP A 93 29.16 13.92 8.70
N VAL A 94 28.68 14.51 7.61
CA VAL A 94 29.33 15.67 6.96
C VAL A 94 29.38 16.87 7.92
N ALA A 95 28.29 17.17 8.63
CA ALA A 95 28.26 18.25 9.60
C ALA A 95 29.27 18.02 10.74
N ASN A 96 29.34 16.80 11.27
CA ASN A 96 30.29 16.41 12.34
C ASN A 96 31.75 16.53 11.88
N ARG A 97 32.04 16.12 10.63
CA ARG A 97 33.38 16.26 10.04
C ARG A 97 33.75 17.72 9.83
N LEU A 98 32.81 18.55 9.37
CA LEU A 98 33.03 19.98 9.17
C LEU A 98 33.31 20.71 10.49
N GLU A 99 32.60 20.35 11.56
CA GLU A 99 32.85 20.85 12.91
C GLU A 99 34.24 20.44 13.43
N SER A 100 34.62 19.17 13.23
CA SER A 100 35.91 18.63 13.68
C SER A 100 37.12 19.28 12.97
N LEU A 101 36.94 19.77 11.75
CA LEU A 101 37.97 20.49 10.98
C LEU A 101 38.00 22.00 11.29
N GLY A 102 37.25 22.46 12.30
CA GLY A 102 37.17 23.89 12.67
C GLY A 102 36.30 24.72 11.72
N GLY A 103 35.37 24.08 11.00
CA GLY A 103 34.45 24.74 10.09
C GLY A 103 33.47 25.68 10.79
N ASN A 104 32.88 26.60 10.02
CA ASN A 104 32.02 27.66 10.56
C ASN A 104 30.82 27.09 11.33
N PRO A 105 30.68 27.38 12.65
CA PRO A 105 29.60 26.84 13.49
C PRO A 105 28.20 27.18 12.96
N LYS A 106 28.00 28.37 12.38
CA LYS A 106 26.71 28.78 11.82
C LYS A 106 26.29 27.93 10.61
N VAL A 107 27.26 27.38 9.87
CA VAL A 107 27.01 26.52 8.72
C VAL A 107 26.69 25.10 9.20
N VAL A 108 27.45 24.57 10.16
CA VAL A 108 27.17 23.26 10.79
C VAL A 108 25.76 23.22 11.38
N GLU A 109 25.38 24.27 12.11
CA GLU A 109 24.06 24.35 12.75
C GLU A 109 22.92 24.40 11.72
N LYS A 110 23.10 25.12 10.60
CA LYS A 110 22.16 25.12 9.49
C LYS A 110 22.02 23.76 8.82
N ILE A 111 23.12 23.01 8.66
CA ILE A 111 23.09 21.67 8.07
C ILE A 111 22.31 20.71 8.98
N ARG A 112 22.59 20.72 10.30
CA ARG A 112 21.86 19.89 11.28
C ARG A 112 20.36 20.19 11.34
N LYS A 113 19.98 21.47 11.23
CA LYS A 113 18.56 21.89 11.24
C LYS A 113 17.77 21.47 10.00
N ASN A 114 18.45 21.24 8.87
CA ASN A 114 17.83 20.85 7.60
C ASN A 114 17.95 19.35 7.29
N ALA A 115 18.51 18.55 8.22
CA ALA A 115 18.67 17.10 8.10
C ALA A 115 17.55 16.32 8.80
#